data_AF-A0A1I4IX79-F1
#
_entry.id   AF-A0A1I4IX79-F1
#
_cell.length_a   1.000
_cell.length_b   1.000
_cell.length_c   1.000
_cell.angle_alpha   90.00
_cell.angle_beta   90.00
_cell.angle_gamma   90.00
#
_symmetry.space_group_name_H-M   'P 1'
#
loop_
_entity.id
_entity.type
_entity.pdbx_description
1 polymer ?
#
loop_
_entity_poly.entity_id
_entity_poly.type
_entity_poly.pdbx_seq_one_letter_code
_entity_poly.pdbx_strand_id
1 'polypeptide(L)' 'MANKLDPMDIKQILVLIKDGFSNRKIGATLGISRNTVNSYVQQFNSSGYSIGELLNFEETRLNELFTG' A
#
# COMPACT_ATOMS: atom_id res chain seq x y z
N MET A 1 8.28 15.22 -7.57
CA MET A 1 8.49 13.80 -7.93
C MET A 1 7.96 12.99 -6.76
N ALA A 2 6.90 12.19 -6.95
CA ALA A 2 6.49 11.28 -5.89
C ALA A 2 7.54 10.17 -5.85
N ASN A 3 8.35 10.13 -4.80
CA ASN A 3 9.21 8.97 -4.55
C ASN A 3 8.27 7.76 -4.46
N LYS A 4 8.50 6.75 -5.31
CA LYS A 4 7.80 5.47 -5.18
C LYS A 4 8.13 4.90 -3.80
N LEU A 5 7.12 4.38 -3.12
CA LEU A 5 7.33 3.72 -1.84
C LEU A 5 8.10 2.42 -2.06
N ASP A 6 8.93 2.05 -1.09
CA ASP A 6 9.56 0.73 -1.12
C ASP A 6 8.53 -0.37 -0.79
N PRO A 7 8.85 -1.66 -1.05
CA PRO A 7 7.94 -2.76 -0.77
C PRO A 7 7.52 -2.89 0.69
N MET A 8 8.35 -2.43 1.63
CA MET A 8 8.07 -2.49 3.06
C MET A 8 7.00 -1.45 3.43
N ASP A 9 7.12 -0.22 2.94
CA ASP A 9 6.11 0.83 3.08
C ASP A 9 4.76 0.40 2.46
N ILE A 10 4.80 -0.28 1.31
CA ILE A 10 3.60 -0.85 0.67
C ILE A 10 2.94 -1.90 1.57
N LYS A 11 3.75 -2.80 2.13
CA LYS A 11 3.26 -3.84 3.05
C LYS A 11 2.65 -3.22 4.31
N GLN A 12 3.25 -2.15 4.83
CA GLN A 12 2.70 -1.41 5.98
C GLN A 12 1.34 -0.76 5.66
N ILE A 13 1.16 -0.20 4.46
CA ILE A 13 -0.16 0.31 4.04
C ILE A 13 -1.19 -0.82 4.03
N LEU A 14 -0.87 -1.99 3.45
CA LEU A 14 -1.77 -3.14 3.40
C LEU A 14 -2.18 -3.63 4.80
N VAL A 15 -1.24 -3.69 5.75
CA VAL A 15 -1.51 -4.06 7.15
C VAL A 15 -2.51 -3.08 7.76
N LEU A 16 -2.27 -1.77 7.63
CA LEU A 16 -3.14 -0.75 8.23
C LEU A 16 -4.54 -0.73 7.60
N ILE A 17 -4.67 -1.02 6.30
CA ILE A 17 -5.99 -1.21 5.65
C ILE A 17 -6.72 -2.40 6.27
N LYS A 18 -6.03 -3.54 6.45
CA LYS A 18 -6.61 -4.73 7.08
C LYS A 18 -7.07 -4.45 8.51
N ASP A 19 -6.35 -3.59 9.23
CA ASP A 19 -6.70 -3.13 10.58
C ASP A 19 -7.80 -2.05 10.60
N GLY A 20 -8.36 -1.69 9.43
CA GLY A 20 -9.49 -0.77 9.31
C GLY A 20 -9.12 0.71 9.35
N PHE A 21 -7.85 1.07 9.14
CA PHE A 21 -7.43 2.48 9.13
C PHE A 21 -7.91 3.17 7.85
N SER A 22 -8.42 4.40 8.01
CA SER A 22 -8.70 5.27 6.86
C SER A 22 -7.41 5.78 6.21
N ASN A 23 -7.44 6.08 4.91
CA ASN A 23 -6.26 6.58 4.18
C ASN A 23 -5.64 7.85 4.81
N ARG A 24 -6.46 8.70 5.44
CA ARG A 24 -5.98 9.85 6.20
C ARG A 24 -5.18 9.44 7.44
N LYS A 25 -5.67 8.44 8.18
CA LYS A 25 -4.98 7.91 9.37
C LYS A 25 -3.69 7.21 8.98
N ILE A 26 -3.70 6.41 7.90
CA ILE A 26 -2.50 5.75 7.36
C ILE A 26 -1.43 6.77 7.00
N GLY A 27 -1.78 7.83 6.24
CA GLY A 27 -0.81 8.86 5.86
C GLY A 27 -0.20 9.55 7.08
N ALA A 28 -1.01 9.86 8.09
CA ALA A 28 -0.52 10.42 9.36
C ALA A 28 0.39 9.44 10.12
N THR A 29 0.05 8.14 10.16
CA THR A 29 0.85 7.10 10.83
C THR A 29 2.21 6.90 10.16
N LEU A 30 2.24 6.88 8.83
CA LEU A 30 3.45 6.56 8.05
C LEU A 30 4.26 7.81 7.65
N GLY A 31 3.79 9.01 7.99
CA GLY A 31 4.47 10.25 7.61
C GLY A 31 4.42 10.56 6.11
N ILE A 32 3.48 9.97 5.37
CA ILE A 32 3.30 10.18 3.92
C ILE A 32 1.97 10.89 3.62
N SER A 33 1.88 11.50 2.43
CA SER A 33 0.65 12.21 2.07
C SER A 33 -0.54 11.26 1.94
N ARG A 34 -1.73 11.71 2.35
CA ARG A 34 -2.98 10.94 2.12
C ARG A 34 -3.20 10.61 0.64
N ASN A 35 -2.70 11.45 -0.27
CA ASN A 35 -2.85 11.27 -1.72
C ASN A 35 -1.96 10.13 -2.21
N THR A 36 -0.77 9.98 -1.64
CA THR A 36 0.12 8.82 -1.85
C THR A 36 -0.61 7.54 -1.44
N VAL A 37 -1.17 7.51 -0.24
CA VAL A 37 -1.96 6.36 0.24
C VAL A 37 -3.14 6.05 -0.69
N ASN A 38 -3.90 7.08 -1.08
CA ASN A 38 -5.03 6.92 -2.02
C ASN A 38 -4.59 6.28 -3.35
N SER A 39 -3.45 6.70 -3.90
CA SER A 39 -2.93 6.16 -5.16
C SER A 39 -2.58 4.68 -5.03
N TYR A 40 -1.94 4.25 -3.94
CA TYR A 40 -1.67 2.83 -3.69
C TYR A 40 -2.93 2.02 -3.44
N VAL A 41 -3.89 2.54 -2.67
CA VAL A 41 -5.19 1.88 -2.45
C VAL A 41 -5.93 1.64 -3.77
N GLN A 42 -5.90 2.60 -4.69
CA GLN A 42 -6.46 2.42 -6.03
C GLN A 42 -5.76 1.29 -6.79
N GLN A 43 -4.43 1.24 -6.75
CA GLN A 43 -3.67 0.16 -7.39
C GLN A 43 -3.99 -1.21 -6.78
N PHE A 44 -4.12 -1.31 -5.44
CA PHE A 44 -4.51 -2.56 -4.78
C PHE A 44 -5.89 -3.03 -5.24
N ASN A 45 -6.87 -2.14 -5.27
CA ASN A 45 -8.23 -2.46 -5.71
C ASN A 45 -8.29 -2.85 -7.19
N SER A 46 -7.40 -2.31 -8.03
CA SER A 46 -7.28 -2.65 -9.45
C SER A 46 -6.40 -3.88 -9.73
N SER A 47 -5.71 -4.43 -8.73
CA SER A 47 -4.76 -5.53 -8.91
C SER A 47 -5.42 -6.90 -9.13
N GLY A 48 -6.72 -7.03 -8.82
CA GLY A 48 -7.44 -8.29 -8.88
C GLY A 48 -7.23 -9.21 -7.66
N TYR A 49 -6.41 -8.79 -6.69
CA TYR A 49 -6.17 -9.52 -5.45
C TYR A 49 -6.85 -8.83 -4.26
N SER A 50 -7.32 -9.63 -3.30
CA SER A 50 -7.75 -9.12 -2.00
C SER A 50 -6.57 -8.64 -1.17
N ILE A 51 -6.83 -7.74 -0.21
CA ILE A 51 -5.80 -7.26 0.74
C ILE A 51 -5.13 -8.42 1.51
N GLY A 52 -5.90 -9.47 1.83
CA GLY A 52 -5.37 -10.66 2.50
C GLY A 52 -4.38 -11.44 1.62
N GLU A 53 -4.65 -11.58 0.33
CA GLU A 53 -3.73 -12.21 -0.62
C GLU A 53 -2.46 -11.38 -0.81
N LEU A 54 -2.62 -10.07 -0.98
CA LEU A 54 -1.48 -9.15 -1.11
C LEU A 54 -0.54 -9.20 0.11
N LEU A 55 -1.09 -9.36 1.32
CA LEU A 55 -0.28 -9.50 2.54
C LEU A 55 0.52 -10.80 2.62
N ASN A 56 0.10 -11.83 1.89
CA ASN A 56 0.82 -13.11 1.81
C ASN A 56 1.91 -13.10 0.72
N PHE A 57 2.03 -12.04 -0.07
CA PHE A 57 3.09 -11.92 -1.06
C PHE A 57 4.42 -11.51 -0.42
N GLU A 58 5.49 -12.06 -0.99
CA GLU A 58 6.86 -11.62 -0.73
C GLU A 58 7.07 -10.20 -1.24
N GLU A 59 8.02 -9.48 -0.64
CA GLU A 59 8.33 -8.10 -0.99
C GLU A 59 8.69 -7.93 -2.48
N THR A 60 9.42 -8.88 -3.06
CA THR A 60 9.75 -8.87 -4.50
C THR A 60 8.49 -8.86 -5.36
N ARG A 61 7.47 -9.64 -4.99
CA ARG A 61 6.21 -9.69 -5.75
C ARG A 61 5.40 -8.41 -5.58
N LEU A 62 5.38 -7.82 -4.39
CA LEU A 62 4.76 -6.51 -4.17
C LEU A 62 5.47 -5.40 -4.95
N ASN A 63 6.80 -5.48 -5.03
CA ASN A 63 7.63 -4.56 -5.80
C ASN A 63 7.24 -4.60 -7.29
N GLU A 64 7.18 -5.80 -7.88
CA GLU A 64 6.75 -6.00 -9.28
C GLU A 64 5.37 -5.42 -9.59
N LEU A 65 4.42 -5.53 -8.64
CA LEU A 65 3.04 -5.11 -8.84
C LEU A 65 2.82 -3.60 -8.68
N PHE A 66 3.55 -2.93 -7.78
CA PHE A 66 3.20 -1.58 -7.31
C PHE A 66 4.33 -0.55 -7.33
N THR A 67 5.57 -0.97 -7.66
CA THR A 67 6.73 -0.07 -7.73
C THR A 67 7.46 -0.12 -9.07
N GLY A 68 7.09 -1.06 -9.95
CA GLY A 68 7.53 -1.12 -11.35
C GLY A 68 7.29 0.20 -12.08
#